data_AF-A0A920K8S9-F1
#
_entry.id   AF-A0A920K8S9-F1
#
_cell.length_a   1.000
_cell.length_b   1.000
_cell.length_c   1.000
_cell.angle_alpha   90.00
_cell.angle_beta   90.00
_cell.angle_gamma   90.00
#
_symmetry.space_group_name_H-M   'P 1'
#
loop_
_entity.id
_entity.type
_entity.pdbx_description
1 polymer ?
#
loop_
_entity_poly.entity_id
_entity_poly.type
_entity_poly.pdbx_seq_one_letter_code
_entity_poly.pdbx_strand_id
1 'polypeptide(L)'
;MDFELLRIDEAILPFMNGDSLSDVPRQFSLAKVVEITINGVVFQQPLKNPCTWLVIFEAFDLVLIKSKANRKFDLAGVTQHNSVLSGIWL
;
A
#
# COMPACT_ATOMS: atom_id res chain seq x y z
N MET A 1 -24.80 -10.57 1.45
CA MET A 1 -23.78 -9.49 1.47
C MET A 1 -22.65 -10.02 0.63
N ASP A 2 -22.69 -9.69 -0.66
CA ASP A 2 -21.69 -10.13 -1.61
C ASP A 2 -20.46 -9.26 -1.41
N PHE A 3 -19.44 -9.85 -0.79
CA PHE A 3 -18.10 -9.31 -0.87
C PHE A 3 -17.63 -9.59 -2.29
N GLU A 4 -17.73 -8.59 -3.18
CA GLU A 4 -16.86 -8.54 -4.35
C GLU A 4 -15.44 -8.46 -3.82
N LEU A 5 -14.80 -9.63 -3.70
CA LEU A 5 -13.35 -9.72 -3.75
C LEU A 5 -12.96 -9.06 -5.06
N LEU A 6 -12.48 -7.82 -4.97
CA LEU A 6 -11.76 -7.14 -6.05
C LEU A 6 -10.79 -8.17 -6.60
N ARG A 7 -11.10 -8.67 -7.80
CA ARG A 7 -10.17 -9.50 -8.55
C ARG A 7 -8.88 -8.70 -8.62
N ILE A 8 -7.79 -9.45 -8.48
CA ILE A 8 -6.40 -9.01 -8.57
C ILE A 8 -6.11 -8.20 -9.86
N ASP A 9 -7.07 -8.06 -10.77
CA ASP A 9 -7.03 -7.19 -11.95
C ASP A 9 -7.04 -5.68 -11.65
N GLU A 10 -7.54 -5.21 -10.49
CA GLU A 10 -7.49 -3.78 -10.10
C GLU A 10 -6.54 -3.49 -8.92
N ALA A 11 -5.94 -4.52 -8.35
CA ALA A 11 -4.83 -4.33 -7.43
C ALA A 11 -3.64 -3.88 -8.27
N ILE A 12 -3.18 -2.64 -8.09
CA ILE A 12 -1.96 -2.13 -8.71
C ILE A 12 -0.81 -2.98 -8.18
N LEU A 13 -0.55 -4.09 -8.87
CA LEU A 13 0.51 -5.05 -8.67
C LEU A 13 1.35 -5.08 -9.94
N PRO A 14 2.37 -4.22 -10.02
CA PRO A 14 3.40 -4.37 -11.05
C PRO A 14 4.17 -5.69 -10.97
N PHE A 15 4.22 -6.28 -9.77
CA PHE A 15 5.29 -7.20 -9.43
C PHE A 15 4.87 -8.67 -9.48
N MET A 16 3.61 -8.98 -9.84
CA MET A 16 3.11 -10.36 -9.88
C MET A 16 2.57 -10.84 -11.23
N ASN A 17 2.31 -9.95 -12.19
CA ASN A 17 1.77 -10.35 -13.51
C ASN A 17 2.77 -10.35 -14.68
N GLY A 18 4.07 -10.17 -14.41
CA GLY A 18 5.07 -10.08 -15.50
C GLY A 18 5.05 -8.75 -16.24
N ASP A 19 4.33 -7.76 -15.70
CA ASP A 19 4.41 -6.37 -16.14
C ASP A 19 5.78 -5.80 -15.80
N SER A 20 6.35 -5.05 -16.73
CA SER A 20 7.65 -4.42 -16.57
C SER A 20 7.54 -3.25 -15.57
N LEU A 21 8.64 -2.92 -14.87
CA LEU A 21 8.75 -1.69 -14.07
C LEU A 21 8.38 -0.40 -14.83
N SER A 22 8.30 -0.46 -16.17
CA SER A 22 7.80 0.60 -17.05
C SER A 22 6.29 0.82 -17.00
N ASP A 23 5.52 -0.19 -16.63
CA ASP A 23 4.06 -0.23 -16.80
C ASP A 23 3.34 0.31 -15.56
N VAL A 24 4.12 0.66 -14.53
CA VAL A 24 3.65 1.22 -13.29
C VAL A 24 3.68 2.74 -13.34
N PRO A 25 2.65 3.43 -12.84
CA PRO A 25 2.79 4.85 -12.57
C PRO A 25 3.99 5.09 -11.65
N ARG A 26 4.98 5.83 -12.17
CA ARG A 26 6.21 6.19 -11.42
C ARG A 26 5.91 7.17 -10.27
N GLN A 27 4.75 7.82 -10.31
CA GLN A 27 4.35 8.87 -9.37
C GLN A 27 2.89 8.72 -8.96
N PHE A 28 2.60 8.90 -7.68
CA PHE A 28 1.25 8.93 -7.12
C PHE A 28 0.90 10.36 -6.73
N SER A 29 0.32 11.13 -7.65
CA SER A 29 -0.10 12.51 -7.39
C SER A 29 -1.32 12.59 -6.46
N LEU A 30 -2.11 11.51 -6.39
CA LEU A 30 -3.36 11.45 -5.64
C LEU A 30 -3.24 10.81 -4.26
N ALA A 31 -2.16 10.07 -3.97
CA ALA A 31 -1.95 9.45 -2.67
C ALA A 31 -1.49 10.50 -1.64
N LYS A 32 -2.08 10.53 -0.46
CA LYS A 32 -1.78 11.50 0.60
C LYS A 32 -1.31 10.84 1.90
N VAL A 33 -1.75 9.60 2.14
CA VAL A 33 -1.47 8.87 3.38
C VAL A 33 -1.26 7.40 3.06
N VAL A 34 -0.30 6.77 3.72
CA VAL A 34 -0.21 5.32 3.88
C VAL A 34 -0.82 4.93 5.21
N GLU A 35 -1.59 3.86 5.23
CA GLU A 35 -2.27 3.33 6.40
C GLU A 35 -2.08 1.81 6.55
N ILE A 36 -1.98 1.37 7.80
CA ILE A 36 -2.19 -0.02 8.20
C ILE A 36 -3.12 -0.08 9.42
N THR A 37 -4.00 -1.07 9.45
CA THR A 37 -4.80 -1.39 10.64
C THR A 37 -4.30 -2.69 11.26
N ILE A 38 -3.89 -2.65 12.53
CA ILE A 38 -3.48 -3.83 13.30
C ILE A 38 -4.30 -3.88 14.59
N ASN A 39 -4.97 -5.01 14.85
CA ASN A 39 -5.79 -5.23 16.05
C ASN A 39 -6.81 -4.10 16.30
N GLY A 40 -7.41 -3.55 15.23
CA GLY A 40 -8.38 -2.46 15.30
C GLY A 40 -7.78 -1.06 15.53
N VAL A 41 -6.45 -0.95 15.62
CA VAL A 41 -5.74 0.33 15.72
C VAL A 41 -5.21 0.72 14.35
N VAL A 42 -5.52 1.95 13.94
CA VAL A 42 -5.12 2.54 12.67
C VAL A 42 -3.81 3.30 12.85
N PHE A 43 -2.79 2.98 12.04
CA PHE A 43 -1.50 3.65 12.01
C PHE A 43 -1.30 4.30 10.64
N GLN A 44 -0.97 5.59 10.65
CA GLN A 44 -0.87 6.39 9.43
C GLN A 44 0.50 7.06 9.28
N GLN A 45 0.88 7.26 8.02
CA GLN A 45 2.03 8.05 7.62
C GLN A 45 1.66 8.95 6.43
N PRO A 46 1.68 10.28 6.59
CA PRO A 46 1.50 11.21 5.48
C PRO A 46 2.59 11.06 4.43
N LEU A 47 2.19 11.21 3.16
CA LEU A 47 3.06 11.22 1.99
C LEU A 47 3.30 12.66 1.53
N LYS A 48 4.50 12.92 0.98
CA LYS A 48 4.80 14.18 0.29
C LYS A 48 4.64 13.97 -1.21
N ASN A 49 3.83 14.80 -1.85
CA ASN A 49 3.58 14.70 -3.28
C ASN A 49 4.46 15.64 -4.12
N PRO A 50 4.86 15.22 -5.34
CA PRO A 50 4.63 13.88 -5.91
C PRO A 50 5.48 12.80 -5.20
N CYS A 51 4.88 11.65 -4.87
CA CYS A 51 5.59 10.55 -4.23
C CYS A 51 5.91 9.42 -5.23
N THR A 52 7.08 8.80 -5.05
CA THR A 52 7.52 7.62 -5.79
C THR A 52 7.18 6.36 -5.00
N TRP A 53 7.29 5.18 -5.64
CA TRP A 53 7.18 3.89 -4.94
C TRP A 53 8.14 3.75 -3.78
N LEU A 54 9.37 4.25 -3.89
CA LEU A 54 10.34 4.22 -2.79
C LEU A 54 9.79 4.93 -1.55
N VAL A 55 9.24 6.14 -1.74
CA VAL A 55 8.63 6.92 -0.64
C VAL A 55 7.42 6.19 -0.04
N ILE A 56 6.66 5.48 -0.86
CA ILE A 56 5.52 4.68 -0.40
C ILE A 56 5.98 3.47 0.41
N PHE A 57 7.00 2.74 -0.04
CA PHE A 57 7.57 1.60 0.70
C PHE A 57 8.20 2.04 2.02
N GLU A 58 8.95 3.14 2.03
CA GLU A 58 9.47 3.73 3.27
C GLU A 58 8.33 4.12 4.23
N ALA A 59 7.23 4.68 3.71
CA ALA A 59 6.07 5.02 4.53
C ALA A 59 5.36 3.77 5.10
N PHE A 60 5.31 2.68 4.33
CA PHE A 60 4.82 1.38 4.81
C PHE A 60 5.68 0.80 5.93
N ASP A 61 7.01 0.85 5.79
CA ASP A 61 7.94 0.44 6.83
C ASP A 61 7.74 1.28 8.11
N LEU A 62 7.58 2.60 7.96
CA LEU A 62 7.34 3.50 9.09
C LEU A 62 6.05 3.18 9.85
N VAL A 63 4.95 2.87 9.16
CA VAL A 63 3.70 2.50 9.85
C VAL A 63 3.82 1.13 10.52
N LEU A 64 4.53 0.18 9.92
CA LEU A 64 4.81 -1.12 10.54
C LEU A 64 5.67 -0.97 11.81
N ILE A 65 6.73 -0.16 11.76
CA ILE A 65 7.57 0.13 12.94
C ILE A 65 6.72 0.78 14.05
N LYS A 66 5.90 1.79 13.72
CA LYS A 66 5.00 2.46 14.68
C LYS A 66 3.99 1.50 15.30
N SER A 67 3.51 0.54 14.52
CA SER A 67 2.54 -0.45 14.98
C SER A 67 3.12 -1.46 15.98
N LYS A 68 4.46 -1.52 16.13
CA LYS A 68 5.17 -2.49 16.97
C LYS A 68 4.74 -3.93 16.71
N ALA A 69 4.44 -4.24 15.45
CA ALA A 69 3.98 -5.56 15.10
C ALA A 69 5.09 -6.60 15.37
N ASN A 70 4.71 -7.74 15.95
CA ASN A 70 5.63 -8.78 16.40
C ASN A 70 5.77 -9.95 15.41
N ARG A 71 5.30 -9.77 14.17
CA ARG A 71 5.39 -10.75 13.09
C ARG A 71 5.98 -10.10 11.85
N LYS A 72 6.53 -10.92 10.96
CA LYS A 72 6.94 -10.48 9.63
C LYS A 72 5.68 -10.18 8.80
N PHE A 73 5.72 -9.11 8.02
CA PHE A 73 4.70 -8.77 7.04
C PHE A 73 5.37 -8.75 5.67
N ASP A 74 4.89 -9.56 4.75
CA ASP A 74 5.33 -9.49 3.36
C ASP A 74 4.25 -8.73 2.57
N LEU A 75 4.64 -7.60 1.96
CA LEU A 75 3.70 -6.77 1.19
C LEU A 75 3.35 -7.47 -0.13
N ALA A 76 2.12 -7.94 -0.24
CA ALA A 76 1.61 -8.62 -1.42
C ALA A 76 0.89 -7.70 -2.40
N GLY A 77 0.52 -6.49 -1.99
CA GLY A 77 -0.14 -5.52 -2.86
C GLY A 77 -0.45 -4.21 -2.16
N VAL A 78 -0.85 -3.21 -2.93
CA VAL A 78 -1.27 -1.90 -2.41
C VAL A 78 -2.59 -1.52 -3.04
N THR A 79 -3.57 -1.17 -2.21
CA THR A 79 -4.87 -0.64 -2.64
C THR A 79 -4.94 0.85 -2.36
N GLN A 80 -5.64 1.60 -3.21
CA GLN A 80 -5.90 3.02 -2.99
C GLN A 80 -7.40 3.28 -2.83
N HIS A 81 -7.79 3.99 -1.76
CA HIS A 81 -9.16 4.49 -1.58
C HIS A 81 -9.12 5.92 -1.03
N ASN A 82 -9.79 6.86 -1.69
CA ASN A 82 -9.88 8.28 -1.27
C ASN A 82 -8.52 8.88 -0.83
N SER A 83 -7.49 8.73 -1.66
CA SER A 83 -6.11 9.20 -1.40
C SER A 83 -5.35 8.46 -0.28
N VAL A 84 -5.91 7.41 0.29
CA VAL A 84 -5.24 6.54 1.27
C VAL A 84 -4.72 5.29 0.57
N LEU A 85 -3.45 4.98 0.78
CA LEU A 85 -2.83 3.72 0.37
C LEU A 85 -2.84 2.75 1.54
N SER A 86 -3.33 1.55 1.29
CA SER A 86 -3.35 0.46 2.27
C SER A 86 -2.64 -0.76 1.70
N GLY A 87 -1.82 -1.40 2.54
CA GLY A 87 -1.09 -2.61 2.15
C GLY A 87 -1.98 -3.84 2.30
N ILE A 88 -1.86 -4.76 1.34
CA ILE A 88 -2.31 -6.15 1.45
C ILE A 88 -1.10 -6.95 1.92
N TRP A 89 -1.20 -7.59 3.08
CA TRP A 89 -0.08 -8.25 3.74
C TRP A 89 -0.27 -9.76 3.82
N LEU A 90 0.81 -10.52 3.64
CA LEU A 90 0.94 -11.95 3.92
C LEU A 90 1.62 -12.19 5.27
#